data_AF-A0A376JPR1-F1
#
_entry.id   AF-A0A376JPR1-F1
#
_cell.length_a   1.000
_cell.length_b   1.000
_cell.length_c   1.000
_cell.angle_alpha   90.00
_cell.angle_beta   90.00
_cell.angle_gamma   90.00
#
_symmetry.space_group_name_H-M   'P 1'
#
loop_
_entity.id
_entity.type
_entity.pdbx_description
1 polymer ?
#
loop_
_entity_poly.entity_id
_entity_poly.type
_entity_poly.pdbx_seq_one_letter_code
_entity_poly.pdbx_strand_id
1 'polypeptide(L)'
;MQLNSTEISELIKQRIAQFNVVSEAHNEGTIVSVSDGVIRIHGLADCMQGEMISLPGNRYAIALNLERDSVGAVVMGPYADLAEGMKVKCTGRILEVPVGRGLLGRVVNTLGAPIDGKGPLDHDGFSAVEAIAPGVIERQSVDQPVQTGYKAVDSMIPIGRGSA
;
A
#
# COMPACT_ATOMS: atom_id res chain seq x y z
N MET A 1 -7.95 -24.01 -19.76
CA MET A 1 -7.18 -24.34 -18.55
C MET A 1 -5.87 -24.96 -19.00
N GLN A 2 -4.76 -24.22 -18.90
CA GLN A 2 -3.41 -24.78 -19.02
C GLN A 2 -2.86 -24.84 -17.58
N LEU A 3 -3.04 -25.98 -16.91
CA LEU A 3 -2.30 -26.28 -15.68
C LEU A 3 -1.09 -27.12 -16.08
N ASN A 4 0.00 -26.46 -16.44
CA ASN A 4 1.28 -27.11 -16.68
C ASN A 4 2.02 -27.19 -15.34
N SER A 5 2.03 -28.37 -14.72
CA SER A 5 2.71 -28.60 -13.43
C SER A 5 4.19 -28.22 -13.45
N THR A 6 4.82 -28.31 -14.63
CA THR A 6 6.22 -27.91 -14.87
C THR A 6 6.44 -26.41 -14.69
N GLU A 7 5.54 -25.56 -15.21
CA GLU A 7 5.65 -24.10 -15.12
C GLU A 7 5.54 -23.61 -13.67
N ILE A 8 4.61 -24.17 -12.89
CA ILE A 8 4.45 -23.84 -11.46
C ILE A 8 5.71 -24.24 -10.68
N SER A 9 6.26 -25.41 -10.99
CA SER A 9 7.47 -25.93 -10.34
C SER A 9 8.70 -25.08 -10.66
N GLU A 10 8.85 -24.64 -11.91
CA GLU A 10 9.92 -23.74 -12.33
C GLU A 10 9.81 -22.37 -11.66
N LEU A 11 8.61 -21.80 -11.59
CA LEU A 11 8.36 -20.51 -10.94
C LEU A 11 8.73 -20.53 -9.45
N ILE A 12 8.38 -21.60 -8.73
CA ILE A 12 8.76 -21.76 -7.32
C ILE A 12 10.28 -21.95 -7.18
N LYS A 13 10.89 -22.78 -8.02
CA LYS A 13 12.36 -22.99 -8.01
C LYS A 13 13.11 -21.69 -8.25
N GLN A 14 12.68 -20.86 -9.19
CA GLN A 14 13.29 -19.56 -9.46
C GLN A 14 13.20 -18.63 -8.23
N ARG A 15 12.05 -18.56 -7.57
CA ARG A 15 11.89 -17.75 -6.35
C ARG A 15 12.79 -18.22 -5.20
N ILE A 16 12.94 -19.54 -5.02
CA ILE A 16 13.84 -20.09 -4.00
C ILE A 16 15.30 -19.81 -4.36
N ALA A 17 15.68 -19.97 -5.63
CA ALA A 17 17.04 -19.71 -6.10
C ALA A 17 17.46 -18.24 -5.94
N GLN A 18 16.51 -17.30 -6.04
CA GLN A 18 16.71 -15.87 -5.84
C GLN A 18 16.56 -15.43 -4.37
N PHE A 19 16.21 -16.34 -3.46
CA PHE A 19 15.99 -16.00 -2.06
C PHE A 19 17.33 -15.81 -1.34
N ASN A 20 17.73 -14.55 -1.17
CA ASN A 20 18.94 -14.20 -0.44
C ASN A 20 18.72 -14.35 1.07
N VAL A 21 19.40 -15.33 1.68
CA VAL A 21 19.44 -15.51 3.13
C VAL A 21 20.55 -14.63 3.70
N VAL A 22 20.21 -13.36 3.92
CA VAL A 22 21.09 -12.39 4.60
C VAL A 22 20.37 -11.86 5.83
N SER A 23 21.08 -11.77 6.96
CA SER A 23 20.54 -11.19 8.17
C SER A 23 20.57 -9.67 8.06
N GLU A 24 19.40 -9.04 8.01
CA GLU A 24 19.25 -7.59 8.06
C GLU A 24 18.86 -7.14 9.47
N ALA A 25 19.43 -6.04 9.92
CA ALA A 25 19.03 -5.39 11.16
C ALA A 25 17.76 -4.56 10.89
N HIS A 26 16.73 -4.74 11.70
CA HIS A 26 15.49 -3.96 11.62
C HIS A 26 15.14 -3.40 13.00
N ASN A 27 14.53 -2.22 13.04
CA ASN A 27 14.03 -1.65 14.28
C ASN A 27 12.72 -2.36 14.66
N GLU A 28 12.61 -2.76 15.92
CA GLU A 28 11.48 -3.51 16.47
C GLU A 28 10.84 -2.73 17.62
N GLY A 29 9.52 -2.77 17.69
CA GLY A 29 8.74 -2.21 18.79
C GLY A 29 7.77 -3.23 19.35
N THR A 30 7.10 -2.85 20.44
CA THR A 30 6.06 -3.66 21.09
C THR A 30 4.76 -2.88 21.19
N ILE A 31 3.64 -3.54 20.87
CA ILE A 31 2.31 -2.96 21.05
C ILE A 31 2.02 -2.82 22.54
N VAL A 32 1.69 -1.61 22.99
CA VAL A 32 1.31 -1.29 24.37
C VAL A 32 -0.19 -1.32 24.54
N SER A 33 -0.96 -0.87 23.54
CA SER A 33 -2.41 -0.85 23.61
C SER A 33 -3.03 -0.96 22.22
N VAL A 34 -4.23 -1.53 22.15
CA VAL A 34 -5.05 -1.64 20.94
C VAL A 34 -6.45 -1.11 21.26
N SER A 35 -6.94 -0.12 20.53
CA SER A 35 -8.28 0.46 20.71
C SER A 35 -8.85 0.91 19.38
N ASP A 36 -10.01 0.38 18.97
CA ASP A 36 -10.75 0.79 17.77
C ASP A 36 -9.90 0.91 16.49
N GLY A 37 -8.94 -0.01 16.29
CA GLY A 37 -8.03 0.02 15.14
C GLY A 37 -6.85 0.99 15.25
N VAL A 38 -6.72 1.70 16.36
CA VAL A 38 -5.54 2.49 16.74
C VAL A 38 -4.66 1.65 17.66
N ILE A 39 -3.36 1.60 17.36
CA ILE A 39 -2.36 0.93 18.17
C ILE A 39 -1.35 1.94 18.69
N ARG A 40 -0.94 1.75 19.94
CA ARG A 40 0.16 2.47 20.55
C ARG A 40 1.35 1.53 20.65
N ILE A 41 2.48 1.94 20.09
CA ILE A 41 3.69 1.13 20.02
C ILE A 41 4.76 1.80 20.86
N HIS A 42 5.47 1.04 21.68
CA HIS A 42 6.66 1.50 22.37
C HIS A 42 7.91 1.01 21.64
N GLY A 43 8.92 1.87 21.54
CA GLY A 43 10.13 1.63 20.73
C GLY A 43 10.01 2.27 19.35
N LEU A 44 10.58 1.61 18.33
CA LEU A 44 10.66 2.13 16.96
C LEU A 44 11.32 3.52 16.87
N ALA A 45 12.52 3.66 17.45
CA ALA A 45 13.24 4.93 17.53
C ALA A 45 13.52 5.57 16.15
N ASP A 46 13.68 4.75 15.11
CA ASP A 46 13.98 5.21 13.75
C ASP A 46 12.73 5.31 12.86
N CYS A 47 11.52 5.29 13.44
CA CYS A 47 10.29 5.35 12.66
C CYS A 47 10.04 6.73 12.07
N MET A 48 9.62 6.77 10.81
CA MET A 48 9.23 7.99 10.12
C MET A 48 7.71 8.21 10.17
N GLN A 49 7.28 9.47 10.12
CA GLN A 49 5.87 9.79 9.98
C GLN A 49 5.36 9.33 8.60
N GLY A 50 4.21 8.67 8.56
CA GLY A 50 3.64 8.09 7.34
C GLY A 50 4.30 6.77 6.91
N GLU A 51 5.16 6.18 7.75
CA GLU A 51 5.80 4.90 7.48
C GLU A 51 4.83 3.72 7.67
N MET A 52 5.01 2.69 6.85
CA MET A 52 4.35 1.40 7.05
C MET A 52 5.09 0.60 8.13
N ILE A 53 4.34 0.21 9.17
CA ILE A 53 4.79 -0.69 10.22
C ILE A 53 4.23 -2.08 9.91
N SER A 54 5.11 -3.07 9.85
CA SER A 54 4.73 -4.47 9.66
C SER A 54 4.22 -5.07 10.97
N LEU A 55 2.99 -5.60 10.90
CA LEU A 55 2.31 -6.30 11.97
C LEU A 55 2.37 -7.82 11.76
N PRO A 56 2.23 -8.61 12.84
CA PRO A 56 2.11 -10.07 12.72
C PRO A 56 0.92 -10.46 11.83
N GLY A 57 1.09 -11.50 11.02
CA GLY A 57 0.05 -11.96 10.10
C GLY A 57 -0.03 -11.20 8.77
N ASN A 58 1.11 -10.68 8.30
CA ASN A 58 1.26 -10.03 6.98
C ASN A 58 0.30 -8.84 6.78
N ARG A 59 0.17 -8.02 7.83
CA ARG A 59 -0.66 -6.81 7.86
C ARG A 59 0.24 -5.60 8.11
N TYR A 60 -0.31 -4.43 7.82
CA TYR A 60 0.39 -3.18 7.97
C TYR A 60 -0.39 -2.23 8.86
N ALA A 61 0.33 -1.33 9.53
CA ALA A 61 -0.20 -0.14 10.16
C ALA A 61 0.53 1.09 9.63
N ILE A 62 -0.08 2.26 9.70
CA ILE A 62 0.55 3.54 9.31
C ILE A 62 0.89 4.31 10.57
N ALA A 63 2.15 4.72 10.72
CA ALA A 63 2.57 5.64 11.77
C ALA A 63 2.02 7.05 11.50
N LEU A 64 1.14 7.56 12.37
CA LEU A 64 0.58 8.91 12.25
C LEU A 64 1.21 9.90 13.22
N ASN A 65 1.39 9.46 14.47
CA ASN A 65 1.89 10.29 15.55
C ASN A 65 3.19 9.71 16.10
N LEU A 66 4.24 10.52 16.15
CA LEU A 66 5.50 10.19 16.81
C LEU A 66 5.57 10.98 18.12
N GLU A 67 5.16 10.35 19.23
CA GLU A 67 5.30 10.91 20.57
C GLU A 67 6.70 10.59 21.11
N ARG A 68 7.07 11.22 22.23
CA ARG A 68 8.42 11.08 22.82
C ARG A 68 8.78 9.63 23.16
N ASP A 69 7.82 8.90 23.72
CA ASP A 69 8.02 7.53 24.23
C ASP A 69 7.11 6.51 23.53
N SER A 70 6.29 6.93 22.55
CA SER A 70 5.39 6.03 21.84
C SER A 70 5.07 6.49 20.42
N VAL A 71 4.75 5.53 19.55
CA VAL A 71 4.27 5.76 18.19
C VAL A 71 2.80 5.39 18.13
N GLY A 72 1.97 6.35 17.73
CA GLY A 72 0.56 6.11 17.41
C GLY A 72 0.41 5.70 15.96
N ALA A 73 -0.12 4.50 15.72
CA ALA A 73 -0.33 3.97 14.39
C ALA A 73 -1.77 3.47 14.19
N VAL A 74 -2.23 3.48 12.93
CA VAL A 74 -3.56 3.00 12.55
C VAL A 74 -3.43 1.71 11.76
N VAL A 75 -4.15 0.68 12.18
CA VAL A 75 -4.12 -0.66 11.57
C VAL A 75 -4.86 -0.66 10.23
N MET A 76 -4.20 -1.15 9.18
CA MET A 76 -4.79 -1.32 7.86
C MET A 76 -5.33 -2.73 7.68
N GLY A 77 -6.45 -3.04 8.35
CA GLY A 77 -7.11 -4.33 8.27
C GLY A 77 -7.79 -4.75 9.57
N PRO A 78 -8.15 -6.04 9.72
CA PRO A 78 -8.67 -6.58 10.97
C PRO A 78 -7.64 -6.40 12.11
N TYR A 79 -8.10 -5.81 13.21
CA TYR A 79 -7.29 -5.51 14.40
C TYR A 79 -7.64 -6.37 15.61
N ALA A 80 -8.73 -7.16 15.56
CA ALA A 80 -9.29 -7.86 16.72
C ALA A 80 -8.37 -8.96 17.29
N ASP A 81 -7.45 -9.46 16.48
CA ASP A 81 -6.47 -10.49 16.83
C ASP A 81 -5.13 -9.90 17.28
N LEU A 82 -4.98 -8.57 17.24
CA LEU A 82 -3.80 -7.89 17.79
C LEU A 82 -3.93 -7.80 19.31
N ALA A 83 -2.85 -8.10 20.00
CA ALA A 83 -2.77 -8.04 21.45
C ALA A 83 -1.55 -7.24 21.90
N GLU A 84 -1.62 -6.76 23.14
CA GLU A 84 -0.49 -6.11 23.81
C GLU A 84 0.69 -7.07 23.92
N GLY A 85 1.91 -6.53 23.83
CA GLY A 85 3.17 -7.29 23.84
C GLY A 85 3.56 -7.90 22.49
N MET A 86 2.71 -7.84 21.47
CA MET A 86 3.09 -8.26 20.12
C MET A 86 4.20 -7.38 19.55
N LYS A 87 5.15 -8.02 18.86
CA LYS A 87 6.27 -7.36 18.19
C LYS A 87 5.86 -6.81 16.84
N VAL A 88 6.32 -5.61 16.53
CA VAL A 88 6.08 -4.92 15.26
C VAL A 88 7.40 -4.41 14.70
N LYS A 89 7.50 -4.27 13.38
CA LYS A 89 8.75 -3.91 12.71
C LYS A 89 8.57 -2.68 11.85
N CYS A 90 9.53 -1.77 11.87
CA CYS A 90 9.62 -0.71 10.88
C CYS A 90 9.98 -1.32 9.51
N THR A 91 9.45 -0.77 8.43
CA THR A 91 9.76 -1.26 7.07
C THR A 91 10.75 -0.35 6.35
N GLY A 92 11.00 0.86 6.86
CA GLY A 92 11.77 1.92 6.23
C GLY A 92 11.07 2.53 5.00
N ARG A 93 9.82 2.13 4.74
CA ARG A 93 9.06 2.56 3.57
C ARG A 93 7.89 3.42 4.00
N ILE A 94 7.78 4.61 3.40
CA ILE A 94 6.58 5.42 3.47
C ILE A 94 5.42 4.62 2.86
N LEU A 95 4.18 4.94 3.24
CA LEU A 95 2.98 4.34 2.66
C LEU A 95 3.06 4.32 1.12
N GLU A 96 3.20 3.12 0.59
CA GLU A 96 3.44 2.86 -0.83
C GLU A 96 2.48 1.79 -1.34
N VAL A 97 2.03 1.96 -2.58
CA VAL A 97 1.15 1.01 -3.28
C VAL A 97 1.78 0.55 -4.58
N PRO A 98 1.56 -0.71 -4.99
CA PRO A 98 2.04 -1.21 -6.28
C PRO A 98 1.33 -0.47 -7.42
N VAL A 99 2.10 -0.04 -8.43
CA VAL A 99 1.61 0.68 -9.60
C VAL A 99 2.11 0.01 -10.88
N GLY A 100 1.38 0.18 -11.98
CA GLY A 100 1.73 -0.40 -13.27
C GLY A 100 0.51 -0.69 -14.13
N ARG A 101 0.75 -0.99 -15.41
CA ARG A 101 -0.36 -1.29 -16.34
C ARG A 101 -1.02 -2.64 -16.08
N GLY A 102 -0.35 -3.55 -15.35
CA GLY A 102 -0.89 -4.85 -14.95
C GLY A 102 -2.06 -4.77 -13.94
N LEU A 103 -2.33 -3.60 -13.36
CA LEU A 103 -3.52 -3.37 -12.53
C LEU A 103 -4.81 -3.25 -13.35
N LEU A 104 -4.73 -2.97 -14.66
CA LEU A 104 -5.91 -2.78 -15.50
C LEU A 104 -6.75 -4.07 -15.55
N GLY A 105 -8.02 -3.98 -15.14
CA GLY A 105 -8.96 -5.11 -15.12
C GLY A 105 -8.84 -6.04 -13.91
N ARG A 106 -8.02 -5.69 -12.91
CA ARG A 106 -7.91 -6.38 -11.62
C ARG A 106 -8.79 -5.71 -10.58
N VAL A 107 -9.20 -6.48 -9.57
CA VAL A 107 -9.80 -5.93 -8.35
C VAL A 107 -8.76 -6.01 -7.24
N VAL A 108 -8.36 -4.85 -6.72
CA VAL A 108 -7.32 -4.70 -5.70
C VAL A 108 -7.89 -4.05 -4.45
N ASN A 109 -7.31 -4.34 -3.29
CA ASN A 109 -7.60 -3.61 -2.06
C ASN A 109 -6.82 -2.28 -2.01
N THR A 110 -7.02 -1.51 -0.94
CA THR A 110 -6.36 -0.20 -0.74
C THR A 110 -4.85 -0.27 -0.59
N LEU A 111 -4.30 -1.44 -0.21
CA LEU A 111 -2.86 -1.70 -0.15
C LEU A 111 -2.30 -2.27 -1.48
N GLY A 112 -3.15 -2.41 -2.50
CA GLY A 112 -2.78 -2.96 -3.81
C GLY A 112 -2.68 -4.48 -3.87
N ALA A 113 -3.11 -5.22 -2.84
CA ALA A 113 -3.21 -6.67 -2.90
C ALA A 113 -4.44 -7.11 -3.73
N PRO A 114 -4.30 -8.07 -4.65
CA PRO A 114 -5.41 -8.54 -5.47
C PRO A 114 -6.43 -9.34 -4.65
N ILE A 115 -7.72 -9.04 -4.83
CA ILE A 115 -8.84 -9.71 -4.15
C ILE A 115 -9.78 -10.46 -5.12
N ASP A 116 -9.46 -10.46 -6.42
CA ASP A 116 -10.23 -11.14 -7.46
C ASP A 116 -9.94 -12.65 -7.61
N GLY A 117 -9.01 -13.19 -6.82
CA GLY A 117 -8.62 -14.60 -6.88
C GLY A 117 -7.86 -15.03 -8.15
N LYS A 118 -7.45 -14.08 -9.01
CA LYS A 118 -6.74 -14.36 -10.27
C LYS A 118 -5.22 -14.54 -10.10
N GLY A 119 -4.74 -14.69 -8.87
CA GLY A 119 -3.32 -14.84 -8.55
C GLY A 119 -2.58 -13.51 -8.31
N PRO A 120 -1.23 -13.53 -8.30
CA PRO A 120 -0.42 -12.35 -8.01
C PRO A 120 -0.60 -11.23 -9.04
N LEU A 121 -0.14 -10.05 -8.70
CA LEU A 121 -0.24 -8.84 -9.53
C LEU A 121 1.10 -8.57 -10.20
N ASP A 122 1.09 -8.37 -11.51
CA ASP A 122 2.24 -7.83 -12.23
C ASP A 122 2.22 -6.30 -12.10
N HIS A 123 3.27 -5.73 -11.51
CA HIS A 123 3.40 -4.30 -11.25
C HIS A 123 4.79 -3.81 -11.66
N ASP A 124 4.86 -2.54 -12.08
CA ASP A 124 6.08 -1.90 -12.62
C ASP A 124 6.89 -1.18 -11.53
N GLY A 125 6.45 -1.28 -10.27
CA GLY A 125 7.11 -0.67 -9.12
C GLY A 125 6.14 -0.35 -8.00
N PHE A 126 6.55 0.53 -7.11
CA PHE A 126 5.74 1.08 -6.03
C PHE A 126 5.73 2.61 -6.13
N SER A 127 4.61 3.23 -5.76
CA SER A 127 4.47 4.68 -5.66
C SER A 127 4.01 5.05 -4.27
N ALA A 128 4.56 6.13 -3.72
CA ALA A 128 4.07 6.71 -2.48
C ALA A 128 2.61 7.16 -2.65
N VAL A 129 1.79 6.91 -1.63
CA VAL A 129 0.37 7.32 -1.59
C VAL A 129 0.25 8.81 -1.33
N GLU A 130 1.10 9.35 -0.45
CA GLU A 130 1.19 10.78 -0.22
C GLU A 130 2.25 11.39 -1.13
N ALA A 131 1.80 12.19 -2.10
CA ALA A 131 2.66 12.91 -3.01
C ALA A 131 2.17 14.36 -3.16
N ILE A 132 3.11 15.28 -3.30
CA ILE A 132 2.79 16.68 -3.58
C ILE A 132 2.24 16.77 -5.01
N ALA A 133 1.07 17.38 -5.16
CA ALA A 133 0.43 17.55 -6.46
C ALA A 133 1.24 18.50 -7.37
N PRO A 134 1.08 18.40 -8.71
CA PRO A 134 1.77 19.27 -9.65
C PRO A 134 1.52 20.76 -9.38
N GLY A 135 2.60 21.54 -9.44
CA GLY A 135 2.62 22.98 -9.21
C GLY A 135 1.94 23.77 -10.33
N VAL A 136 1.74 25.08 -10.14
CA VAL A 136 1.02 25.93 -11.10
C VAL A 136 1.69 25.93 -12.49
N ILE A 137 3.02 25.94 -12.54
CA ILE A 137 3.79 25.99 -13.80
C ILE A 137 3.80 24.66 -14.56
N GLU A 138 3.56 23.54 -13.87
CA GLU A 138 3.53 22.19 -14.45
C GLU A 138 2.17 21.86 -15.06
N ARG A 139 1.16 22.71 -14.81
CA ARG A 139 -0.21 22.50 -15.29
C ARG A 139 -0.39 23.09 -16.68
N GLN A 140 -1.23 22.43 -17.45
CA GLN A 140 -1.74 22.92 -18.73
C GLN A 140 -3.24 23.18 -18.60
N SER A 141 -3.74 24.22 -19.28
CA SER A 141 -5.19 24.45 -19.40
C SER A 141 -5.86 23.24 -20.05
N VAL A 142 -7.00 22.84 -19.50
CA VAL A 142 -7.76 21.69 -19.99
C VAL A 142 -8.41 22.04 -21.34
N ASP A 143 -8.03 21.32 -22.40
CA ASP A 143 -8.53 21.53 -23.77
C ASP A 143 -9.17 20.26 -24.41
N GLN A 144 -9.06 19.10 -23.76
CA GLN A 144 -9.58 17.82 -24.24
C GLN A 144 -10.87 17.42 -23.52
N PRO A 145 -11.97 17.10 -24.24
CA PRO A 145 -13.22 16.69 -23.61
C PRO A 145 -13.18 15.22 -23.13
N VAL A 146 -13.90 14.94 -22.04
CA VAL A 146 -14.20 13.60 -21.54
C VAL A 146 -15.69 13.35 -21.75
N GLN A 147 -16.02 12.39 -22.61
CA GLN A 147 -17.40 12.11 -22.98
C GLN A 147 -18.08 11.24 -21.92
N THR A 148 -19.18 11.73 -21.35
CA THR A 148 -19.97 10.96 -20.37
C THR A 148 -21.05 10.11 -21.03
N GLY A 149 -21.57 10.57 -22.17
CA GLY A 149 -22.71 9.95 -22.87
C GLY A 149 -24.07 10.45 -22.40
N TYR A 150 -24.12 11.33 -21.40
CA TYR A 150 -25.35 11.97 -20.93
C TYR A 150 -25.52 13.34 -21.57
N LYS A 151 -26.54 13.48 -22.43
CA LYS A 151 -26.86 14.74 -23.12
C LYS A 151 -26.92 15.95 -22.19
N ALA A 152 -27.53 15.80 -21.01
CA ALA A 152 -27.65 16.88 -20.04
C ALA A 152 -26.27 17.34 -19.52
N VAL A 153 -25.35 16.42 -19.26
CA VAL A 153 -24.00 16.71 -18.77
C VAL A 153 -23.15 17.25 -19.91
N ASP A 154 -23.05 16.52 -21.03
CA ASP A 154 -22.13 16.86 -22.11
C ASP A 154 -22.49 18.19 -22.81
N SER A 155 -23.76 18.63 -22.76
CA SER A 155 -24.18 19.91 -23.34
C SER A 155 -24.13 21.10 -22.36
N MET A 156 -24.53 20.90 -21.10
CA MET A 156 -24.66 22.00 -20.13
C MET A 156 -23.45 22.12 -19.21
N ILE A 157 -22.78 21.00 -18.89
CA ILE A 157 -21.67 20.91 -17.93
C ILE A 157 -20.59 19.97 -18.50
N PRO A 158 -19.88 20.39 -19.56
CA PRO A 158 -18.87 19.54 -20.21
C PRO A 158 -17.72 19.23 -19.25
N ILE A 159 -17.28 17.97 -19.21
CA ILE A 159 -16.15 17.52 -18.40
C ILE A 159 -14.90 17.48 -19.26
N GLY A 160 -13.80 18.05 -18.78
CA GLY A 160 -12.51 18.05 -19.46
C GLY A 160 -11.51 17.08 -18.83
N ARG A 161 -10.50 16.66 -19.60
CA ARG A 161 -9.43 15.77 -19.11
C ARG A 161 -8.50 16.54 -18.18
N GLY A 162 -8.44 16.13 -16.92
CA GLY A 162 -7.68 16.83 -15.87
C GLY A 162 -8.51 17.84 -15.07
N SER A 163 -9.81 17.93 -15.36
CA SER A 163 -10.79 18.58 -14.49
C SER A 163 -11.06 17.73 -13.25
N ALA A 164 -11.28 18.38 -12.11
CA ALA A 164 -11.78 17.75 -10.87
C ALA A 164 -13.27 18.01 -10.71
#